data_AF-Q1LKA5-F1
#
_entry.id   AF-Q1LKA5-F1
#
_cell.length_a   1.000
_cell.length_b   1.000
_cell.length_c   1.000
_cell.angle_alpha   90.00
_cell.angle_beta   90.00
_cell.angle_gamma   90.00
#
_symmetry.space_group_name_H-M   'P 1'
#
loop_
_entity.id
_entity.type
_entity.pdbx_description
1 polymer ?
#
loop_
_entity_poly.entity_id
_entity_poly.type
_entity_poly.pdbx_seq_one_letter_code
_entity_poly.pdbx_strand_id
1 'polypeptide(L)'
;MSSVRANLCRLPLLVLMGAMPALAVPPASDPALADTSGCTALINIVQESLRGELEVPCAEPNREACEAKNGQIRAMLEIVEQRRQRKADECETLAQVNRLLRTLPPKG
;
A
#
# COMPACT_ATOMS: atom_id res chain seq x y z
N MET A 1 48.15 -1.54 50.21
CA MET A 1 49.24 -0.60 49.85
C MET A 1 49.21 -0.51 48.33
N SER A 2 49.00 0.59 47.61
CA SER A 2 48.90 2.04 47.83
C SER A 2 48.13 2.59 46.59
N SER A 3 47.19 3.54 46.69
CA SER A 3 47.41 5.00 46.63
C SER A 3 48.21 5.44 45.38
N VAL A 4 47.93 6.46 44.57
CA VAL A 4 46.90 7.51 44.40
C VAL A 4 47.34 8.29 43.13
N ARG A 5 46.37 8.81 42.34
CA ARG A 5 46.39 9.99 41.43
C ARG A 5 47.51 10.22 40.40
N ALA A 6 47.08 10.74 39.24
CA ALA A 6 47.62 11.88 38.44
C ALA A 6 47.58 11.53 36.94
N ASN A 7 47.34 12.40 35.97
CA ASN A 7 46.76 13.74 35.85
C ASN A 7 46.70 13.97 34.33
N LEU A 8 45.77 14.82 33.88
CA LEU A 8 45.77 15.49 32.57
C LEU A 8 45.79 14.61 31.30
N CYS A 9 44.66 14.59 30.60
CA CYS A 9 44.74 14.80 29.15
C CYS A 9 43.66 15.80 28.71
N ARG A 10 44.15 16.81 27.99
CA ARG A 10 43.45 18.02 27.53
C ARG A 10 42.20 17.69 26.68
N LEU A 11 41.11 18.43 26.90
CA LEU A 11 40.11 18.77 25.86
C LEU A 11 40.78 19.60 24.77
N PRO A 12 40.42 19.48 23.47
CA PRO A 12 39.09 19.85 22.94
C PRO A 12 38.62 18.81 21.89
N LEU A 13 37.45 18.81 21.26
CA LEU A 13 36.72 19.87 20.59
C LEU A 13 35.36 19.27 20.20
N LEU A 14 34.29 20.02 20.40
CA LEU A 14 32.95 19.68 19.95
C LEU A 14 32.93 19.37 18.44
N VAL A 15 32.46 18.18 18.08
CA VAL A 15 31.87 17.94 16.76
C VAL A 15 30.40 17.63 17.00
N LEU A 16 29.60 18.69 16.90
CA LEU A 16 28.15 18.64 16.88
C LEU A 16 27.72 18.01 15.54
N MET A 17 27.73 16.68 15.46
CA MET A 17 27.02 15.97 14.40
C MET A 17 25.53 16.12 14.71
N GLY A 18 24.89 17.09 14.06
CA GLY A 18 23.44 17.25 14.07
C GLY A 18 22.80 15.98 13.53
N ALA A 19 22.44 15.07 14.42
CA ALA A 19 21.44 14.05 14.13
C ALA A 19 20.12 14.79 13.97
N MET A 20 19.78 15.13 12.73
CA MET A 20 18.39 15.43 12.39
C MET A 20 17.57 14.21 12.77
N PRO A 21 16.61 14.30 13.71
CA PRO A 21 15.58 13.29 13.76
C PRO A 21 14.82 13.44 12.45
N ALA A 22 15.11 12.58 11.49
CA ALA A 22 14.16 12.27 10.44
C ALA A 22 12.94 11.73 11.17
N LEU A 23 12.01 12.62 11.50
CA LEU A 23 10.66 12.28 11.88
C LEU A 23 10.13 11.47 10.70
N ALA A 24 10.17 10.14 10.84
CA ALA A 24 9.37 9.27 10.05
C ALA A 24 7.93 9.69 10.35
N VAL A 25 7.41 10.59 9.51
CA VAL A 25 6.00 10.93 9.47
C VAL A 25 5.32 9.58 9.25
N PRO A 26 4.57 9.03 10.23
CA PRO A 26 3.75 7.86 9.95
C PRO A 26 2.86 8.26 8.77
N PRO A 27 2.64 7.39 7.77
CA PRO A 27 1.73 7.73 6.68
C PRO A 27 0.45 8.23 7.33
N ALA A 28 0.06 9.46 6.97
CA ALA A 28 -1.12 10.10 7.51
C ALA A 28 -2.27 9.12 7.28
N SER A 29 -2.66 8.44 8.36
CA SER A 29 -3.79 7.54 8.35
C SER A 29 -4.97 8.50 8.34
N ASP A 30 -5.46 8.80 7.15
CA ASP A 30 -6.62 9.66 6.95
C ASP A 30 -7.72 9.16 7.89
N PRO A 31 -8.17 9.96 8.88
CA PRO A 31 -9.16 9.50 9.85
C PRO A 31 -10.48 9.08 9.19
N ALA A 32 -10.72 9.43 7.92
CA ALA A 32 -11.80 8.89 7.11
C ALA A 32 -11.69 7.37 6.81
N LEU A 33 -10.52 6.77 7.01
CA LEU A 33 -10.27 5.32 6.87
C LEU A 33 -10.49 4.53 8.15
N ALA A 34 -10.62 5.18 9.31
CA ALA A 34 -10.82 4.50 10.60
C ALA A 34 -12.28 4.06 10.81
N ASP A 35 -13.22 4.71 10.11
CA ASP A 35 -14.56 4.18 9.92
C ASP A 35 -14.53 3.12 8.81
N THR A 36 -15.02 1.92 9.08
CA THR A 36 -15.21 0.86 8.08
C THR A 36 -16.07 1.31 6.88
N SER A 37 -16.78 2.44 7.03
CA SER A 37 -17.45 3.15 5.93
C SER A 37 -16.49 3.60 4.83
N GLY A 38 -15.26 4.01 5.18
CA GLY A 38 -14.24 4.46 4.23
C GLY A 38 -13.72 3.32 3.35
N CYS A 39 -13.40 2.16 3.94
CA CYS A 39 -12.95 0.99 3.18
C CYS A 39 -14.06 0.45 2.26
N THR A 40 -15.31 0.48 2.73
CA THR A 40 -16.47 0.10 1.91
C THR A 40 -16.62 1.02 0.70
N ALA A 41 -16.51 2.34 0.90
CA ALA A 41 -16.57 3.32 -0.18
C ALA A 41 -15.44 3.10 -1.20
N LEU A 42 -14.21 2.88 -0.72
CA LEU A 42 -13.06 2.63 -1.59
C LEU A 42 -13.19 1.33 -2.38
N ILE A 43 -13.67 0.24 -1.76
CA ILE A 43 -13.93 -1.01 -2.49
C ILE A 43 -14.96 -0.78 -3.60
N ASN A 44 -16.03 -0.02 -3.34
CA ASN A 44 -17.04 0.28 -4.36
C ASN A 44 -16.44 1.04 -5.54
N ILE A 45 -15.60 2.05 -5.27
CA ILE A 45 -14.89 2.82 -6.31
C ILE A 45 -13.98 1.90 -7.14
N VAL A 46 -13.22 1.02 -6.48
CA VAL A 46 -12.34 0.07 -7.16
C VAL A 46 -13.14 -0.92 -8.01
N GLN A 47 -14.24 -1.46 -7.50
CA GLN A 47 -15.12 -2.36 -8.26
C GLN A 47 -15.66 -1.66 -9.51
N GLU A 48 -16.12 -0.42 -9.39
CA GLU A 48 -16.65 0.33 -10.52
C GLU A 48 -15.57 0.60 -11.57
N SER A 49 -14.38 1.02 -11.12
CA SER A 49 -13.24 1.26 -11.99
C SER A 49 -12.82 -0.01 -12.75
N LEU A 50 -12.82 -1.15 -12.07
CA LEU A 50 -12.51 -2.46 -12.66
C LEU A 50 -13.56 -2.91 -13.66
N ARG A 51 -14.85 -2.66 -13.41
CA ARG A 51 -15.92 -2.95 -14.38
C ARG A 51 -15.78 -2.08 -15.63
N GLY A 52 -15.51 -0.78 -15.48
CA GLY A 52 -15.27 0.11 -16.61
C GLY A 52 -14.10 -0.34 -17.49
N GLU A 53 -13.04 -0.91 -16.91
CA GLU A 53 -11.93 -1.48 -17.69
C GLU A 53 -12.31 -2.73 -18.49
N LEU A 54 -13.38 -3.45 -18.11
CA LEU A 54 -13.91 -4.60 -18.86
C LEU A 54 -14.87 -4.19 -19.99
N GLU A 55 -15.44 -2.98 -19.95
CA GLU A 55 -16.32 -2.48 -21.00
C GLU A 55 -15.54 -2.07 -22.26
N VAL A 56 -14.24 -1.84 -22.13
CA VAL A 56 -13.37 -1.52 -23.26
C VAL A 56 -13.03 -2.82 -24.02
N PRO A 57 -13.42 -2.94 -25.31
CA PRO A 57 -13.14 -4.13 -26.09
C PRO A 57 -11.64 -4.28 -26.38
N CYS A 58 -11.14 -5.51 -26.29
CA CYS A 58 -9.76 -5.83 -26.64
C CYS A 58 -9.57 -5.80 -28.18
N ALA A 59 -8.67 -4.95 -28.64
CA ALA A 59 -8.37 -4.76 -30.06
C ALA A 59 -6.97 -5.29 -30.45
N GLU A 60 -6.79 -5.60 -31.73
CA GLU A 60 -5.50 -5.97 -32.30
C GLU A 60 -4.54 -4.77 -32.35
N PRO A 61 -3.20 -4.98 -32.23
CA PRO A 61 -2.50 -6.26 -32.13
C PRO A 61 -2.38 -6.82 -30.70
N ASN A 62 -2.84 -6.07 -29.68
CA ASN A 62 -2.60 -6.38 -28.26
C ASN A 62 -3.74 -7.19 -27.61
N ARG A 63 -4.54 -7.89 -28.43
CA ARG A 63 -5.77 -8.56 -27.96
C ARG A 63 -5.50 -9.59 -26.86
N GLU A 64 -4.46 -10.40 -27.01
CA GLU A 64 -4.11 -11.45 -26.04
C GLU A 64 -3.73 -10.87 -24.66
N ALA A 65 -2.87 -9.85 -24.65
CA ALA A 65 -2.46 -9.19 -23.41
C ALA A 65 -3.64 -8.49 -22.72
N CYS A 66 -4.53 -7.88 -23.51
CA CYS A 66 -5.76 -7.26 -23.01
C CYS A 66 -6.72 -8.30 -22.39
N GLU A 67 -6.95 -9.43 -23.07
CA GLU A 67 -7.79 -10.51 -22.53
C GLU A 67 -7.20 -11.13 -21.26
N ALA A 68 -5.88 -11.28 -21.19
CA ALA A 68 -5.19 -11.74 -19.99
C ALA A 68 -5.39 -10.76 -18.81
N LYS A 69 -5.25 -9.44 -19.05
CA LYS A 69 -5.58 -8.40 -18.07
C LYS A 69 -7.03 -8.51 -17.62
N ASN A 70 -7.97 -8.61 -18.57
CA ASN A 70 -9.40 -8.68 -18.29
C ASN A 70 -9.76 -9.95 -17.49
N GLY A 71 -9.10 -11.08 -17.75
CA GLY A 71 -9.21 -12.29 -16.93
C GLY A 71 -8.81 -12.06 -15.47
N GLN A 72 -7.69 -11.37 -15.22
CA GLN A 72 -7.27 -11.02 -13.87
C GLN A 72 -8.25 -10.06 -13.18
N ILE A 73 -8.77 -9.06 -13.93
CA ILE A 73 -9.79 -8.12 -13.43
C ILE A 73 -11.06 -8.86 -13.01
N ARG A 74 -11.56 -9.80 -13.82
CA ARG A 74 -12.73 -10.62 -13.47
C ARG A 74 -12.50 -11.42 -12.18
N ALA A 75 -11.32 -12.04 -12.04
CA ALA A 75 -10.96 -12.77 -10.82
C ALA A 75 -10.93 -11.87 -9.56
N MET A 76 -10.43 -10.63 -9.68
CA MET A 76 -10.46 -9.68 -8.57
C MET A 76 -11.89 -9.29 -8.18
N LEU A 77 -12.77 -9.04 -9.15
CA LEU A 77 -14.18 -8.73 -8.88
C LEU A 77 -14.87 -9.90 -8.16
N GLU A 78 -14.57 -11.14 -8.56
CA GLU A 78 -15.08 -12.34 -7.90
C GLU A 78 -14.59 -12.45 -6.45
N ILE A 79 -13.32 -12.17 -6.16
CA ILE A 79 -12.78 -12.17 -4.79
C ILE A 79 -13.54 -11.20 -3.90
N VAL A 80 -13.82 -9.98 -4.39
CA VAL A 80 -14.57 -8.99 -3.61
C VAL A 80 -15.98 -9.50 -3.31
N GLU A 81 -16.66 -10.05 -4.31
CA GLU A 81 -18.02 -10.58 -4.16
C GLU A 81 -18.05 -11.75 -3.16
N GLN A 82 -17.15 -12.73 -3.30
CA GLN A 82 -17.05 -13.86 -2.38
C GLN A 82 -16.77 -13.42 -0.94
N ARG A 83 -15.94 -12.39 -0.74
CA ARG A 83 -15.62 -11.85 0.60
C ARG A 83 -16.81 -11.10 1.21
N ARG A 84 -17.57 -10.35 0.41
CA ARG A 84 -18.80 -9.68 0.84
C ARG A 84 -19.89 -10.66 1.25
N GLN A 85 -20.10 -11.72 0.47
CA GLN A 85 -21.06 -12.78 0.82
C GLN A 85 -20.74 -13.44 2.17
N ARG A 86 -19.45 -13.54 2.50
CA ARG A 86 -18.95 -14.06 3.78
C ARG A 86 -18.90 -13.00 4.89
N LYS A 87 -19.30 -11.75 4.61
CA LYS A 87 -19.20 -10.60 5.53
C LYS A 87 -17.79 -10.41 6.09
N ALA A 88 -16.78 -10.62 5.24
CA ALA A 88 -15.40 -10.40 5.62
C ALA A 88 -15.12 -8.91 5.85
N ASP A 89 -14.06 -8.59 6.60
CA ASP A 89 -13.66 -7.21 6.83
C ASP A 89 -13.35 -6.49 5.51
N GLU A 90 -13.96 -5.31 5.32
CA GLU A 90 -13.83 -4.53 4.09
C GLU A 90 -12.42 -3.91 3.96
N CYS A 91 -11.77 -3.52 5.05
CA CYS A 91 -10.41 -2.98 4.98
C CYS A 91 -9.38 -4.06 4.63
N GLU A 92 -9.52 -5.28 5.16
CA GLU A 92 -8.71 -6.42 4.76
C GLU A 92 -8.94 -6.80 3.29
N THR A 93 -10.21 -6.78 2.86
CA THR A 93 -10.59 -7.03 1.47
C THR A 93 -9.93 -6.00 0.55
N LEU A 94 -9.97 -4.72 0.92
CA LEU A 94 -9.34 -3.63 0.17
C LEU A 94 -7.82 -3.81 0.10
N ALA A 95 -7.17 -4.18 1.20
CA ALA A 95 -5.74 -4.45 1.23
C ALA A 95 -5.35 -5.66 0.35
N GLN A 96 -6.19 -6.69 0.29
CA GLN A 96 -6.01 -7.81 -0.63
C GLN A 96 -6.14 -7.37 -2.09
N VAL A 97 -7.21 -6.64 -2.44
CA VAL A 97 -7.43 -6.14 -3.79
C VAL A 97 -6.29 -5.22 -4.23
N ASN A 98 -5.84 -4.30 -3.38
CA ASN A 98 -4.71 -3.42 -3.68
C ASN A 98 -3.42 -4.21 -4.00
N ARG A 99 -3.17 -5.34 -3.31
CA ARG A 99 -2.04 -6.21 -3.66
C ARG A 99 -2.20 -6.85 -5.04
N LEU A 100 -3.39 -7.29 -5.40
CA LEU A 100 -3.68 -7.87 -6.72
C LEU A 100 -3.64 -6.83 -7.84
N LEU A 101 -4.07 -5.60 -7.58
CA LEU A 101 -3.97 -4.50 -8.54
C LEU A 101 -2.51 -4.23 -8.93
N ARG A 102 -1.57 -4.38 -7.99
CA ARG A 102 -0.13 -4.20 -8.25
C ARG A 102 0.49 -5.33 -9.08
N THR A 103 -0.21 -6.46 -9.24
CA THR A 103 0.23 -7.56 -10.09
C THR A 103 -0.36 -7.50 -11.49
N LEU A 104 -1.30 -6.58 -11.73
CA LEU A 104 -1.82 -6.37 -13.08
C LEU A 104 -0.68 -5.96 -14.03
N PRO A 105 -0.71 -6.46 -15.28
CA PRO A 105 0.21 -5.97 -16.29
C PRO A 105 0.02 -4.45 -16.48
N PRO A 106 1.11 -3.71 -16.78
CA PRO A 106 1.02 -2.28 -17.05
C PRO A 106 0.07 -2.02 -18.22
N LYS A 107 -0.47 -0.81 -18.29
CA LYS A 107 -1.26 -0.38 -19.45
C LYS A 107 -0.35 -0.47 -20.69
N GLY A 108 -0.73 -1.35 -21.62
CA GLY A 108 -0.09 -1.53 -22.92
C GLY A 108 -0.59 -0.54 -23.95
#